data_AF-F8XKL1-F1
#
_entry.id   AF-F8XKL1-F1
#
_cell.length_a   1.000
_cell.length_b   1.000
_cell.length_c   1.000
_cell.angle_alpha   90.00
_cell.angle_beta   90.00
_cell.angle_gamma   90.00
#
_symmetry.space_group_name_H-M   'P 1'
#
loop_
_entity.id
_entity.type
_entity.pdbx_description
1 polymer ?
#
loop_
_entity_poly.entity_id
_entity_poly.type
_entity_poly.pdbx_seq_one_letter_code
_entity_poly.pdbx_strand_id
1 'polypeptide(L)'
;MFPHIGGVSGDSLNGLTDSLERTDSIRWMHTRHEEVAAFAAGAQAASSGKLAVCAGSCGPGNLHLINGLYDCHRNRVPVLAIAAHIPSSEIGLDYFQETYPQELFKECSHFVELVSNPEQFPRVLERAMRAAISQKGVAVIVLPGDVALSESPDVAAKWIEATPPAVVPADNDLQSMADMLNDSKAVTLLCGAGCAGAHEQILALADTLGAPLFMPYVASSTLNTTTRSTSA
;
A
#
# COMPACT_ATOMS: atom_id res chain seq x y z
N MET A 1 9.29 7.88 -8.34
CA MET A 1 8.34 8.73 -9.10
C MET A 1 7.18 7.87 -9.56
N PHE A 2 5.95 8.36 -9.37
CA PHE A 2 4.68 7.67 -9.63
C PHE A 2 4.20 8.04 -11.03
N PRO A 3 4.38 7.19 -12.05
CA PRO A 3 4.05 7.62 -13.41
C PRO A 3 2.55 7.69 -13.67
N HIS A 4 1.71 7.19 -12.75
CA HIS A 4 0.28 7.02 -12.96
C HIS A 4 -0.56 7.15 -11.69
N ILE A 5 -1.75 7.75 -11.82
CA ILE A 5 -2.84 7.70 -10.83
C ILE A 5 -4.06 7.10 -11.51
N GLY A 6 -4.59 5.98 -10.97
CA GLY A 6 -5.79 5.33 -11.49
C GLY A 6 -7.08 5.85 -10.86
N GLY A 7 -8.15 6.00 -11.64
CA GLY A 7 -9.46 6.35 -11.09
C GLY A 7 -10.56 6.65 -12.11
N VAL A 8 -11.70 7.07 -11.60
CA VAL A 8 -12.81 7.66 -12.37
C VAL A 8 -12.95 9.11 -11.92
N SER A 9 -13.07 10.03 -12.89
CA SER A 9 -13.18 11.46 -12.62
C SER A 9 -14.58 11.83 -12.13
N GLY A 10 -14.66 12.88 -11.32
CA GLY A 10 -15.91 13.53 -10.91
C GLY A 10 -15.62 14.93 -10.36
N ASP A 11 -16.64 15.78 -10.21
CA ASP A 11 -16.44 17.20 -9.90
C ASP A 11 -15.65 17.45 -8.60
N SER A 12 -15.82 16.59 -7.60
CA SER A 12 -15.06 16.67 -6.34
C SER A 12 -13.55 16.45 -6.51
N LEU A 13 -13.11 15.90 -7.65
CA LEU A 13 -11.70 15.69 -8.00
C LEU A 13 -11.14 16.79 -8.90
N ASN A 14 -11.91 17.82 -9.25
CA ASN A 14 -11.50 18.84 -10.22
C ASN A 14 -10.14 19.47 -9.89
N GLY A 15 -9.88 19.80 -8.62
CA GLY A 15 -8.58 20.35 -8.20
C GLY A 15 -7.40 19.40 -8.46
N LEU A 16 -7.61 18.08 -8.32
CA LEU A 16 -6.61 17.08 -8.64
C LEU A 16 -6.42 16.94 -10.15
N THR A 17 -7.51 16.80 -10.92
CA THR A 17 -7.42 16.59 -12.37
C THR A 17 -6.83 17.80 -13.08
N ASP A 18 -7.22 19.01 -12.69
CA ASP A 18 -6.68 20.27 -13.21
C ASP A 18 -5.18 20.43 -12.89
N SER A 19 -4.74 20.00 -11.70
CA SER A 19 -3.32 19.98 -11.33
C SER A 19 -2.52 18.92 -12.12
N LEU A 20 -3.12 17.77 -12.41
CA LEU A 20 -2.51 16.72 -13.23
C LEU A 20 -2.35 17.14 -14.69
N GLU A 21 -3.32 17.86 -15.26
CA GLU A 21 -3.22 18.40 -16.64
C GLU A 21 -2.05 19.39 -16.80
N ARG A 22 -1.68 20.09 -15.72
CA ARG A 22 -0.52 20.99 -15.69
C ARG A 22 0.80 20.30 -15.36
N THR A 23 0.80 18.99 -15.05
CA THR A 23 1.96 18.26 -14.56
C THR A 23 2.32 17.10 -15.50
N ASP A 24 3.38 17.27 -16.31
CA ASP A 24 3.80 16.24 -17.28
C ASP A 24 4.35 14.93 -16.65
N SER A 25 4.69 14.95 -15.36
CA SER A 25 5.35 13.83 -14.68
C SER A 25 4.41 12.73 -14.18
N ILE A 26 3.10 12.99 -14.11
CA ILE A 26 2.09 12.06 -13.57
C ILE A 26 0.95 11.95 -14.57
N ARG A 27 0.59 10.74 -14.99
CA ARG A 27 -0.51 10.51 -15.94
C ARG A 27 -1.77 9.98 -15.25
N TRP A 28 -2.93 10.49 -15.65
CA TRP A 28 -4.21 9.92 -15.26
C TRP A 28 -4.50 8.62 -16.02
N MET A 29 -4.81 7.54 -15.31
CA MET A 29 -5.27 6.28 -15.87
C MET A 29 -6.75 6.10 -15.58
N HIS A 30 -7.56 6.46 -16.57
CA HIS A 30 -9.01 6.31 -16.46
C HIS A 30 -9.42 4.83 -16.51
N THR A 31 -10.18 4.38 -15.51
CA THR A 31 -10.89 3.09 -15.52
C THR A 31 -12.39 3.30 -15.71
N ARG A 32 -13.15 2.22 -15.89
CA ARG A 32 -14.62 2.27 -15.97
C ARG A 32 -15.32 2.10 -14.61
N HIS A 33 -14.57 1.67 -13.60
CA HIS A 33 -15.02 1.47 -12.23
C HIS A 33 -13.81 1.67 -11.31
N GLU A 34 -13.99 2.35 -10.19
CA GLU A 34 -12.89 2.72 -9.28
C GLU A 34 -12.28 1.48 -8.62
N GLU A 35 -13.08 0.44 -8.35
CA GLU A 35 -12.57 -0.86 -7.89
C GLU A 35 -11.43 -1.40 -8.78
N VAL A 36 -11.58 -1.28 -10.10
CA VAL A 36 -10.54 -1.69 -11.07
C VAL A 36 -9.31 -0.79 -10.95
N ALA A 37 -9.47 0.50 -10.64
CA ALA A 37 -8.34 1.39 -10.42
C ALA A 37 -7.56 1.01 -9.15
N ALA A 38 -8.25 0.63 -8.08
CA ALA A 38 -7.62 0.14 -6.86
C ALA A 38 -6.85 -1.16 -7.12
N PHE A 39 -7.45 -2.15 -7.80
CA PHE A 39 -6.73 -3.37 -8.19
C PHE A 39 -5.52 -3.10 -9.10
N ALA A 40 -5.66 -2.20 -10.07
CA ALA A 40 -4.57 -1.83 -10.97
C ALA A 40 -3.42 -1.17 -10.21
N ALA A 41 -3.71 -0.30 -9.23
CA ALA A 41 -2.71 0.29 -8.36
C ALA A 41 -2.01 -0.78 -7.51
N GLY A 42 -2.76 -1.73 -6.94
CA GLY A 42 -2.20 -2.87 -6.22
C GLY A 42 -1.25 -3.72 -7.07
N ALA A 43 -1.67 -4.08 -8.28
CA ALA A 43 -0.85 -4.84 -9.23
C ALA A 43 0.41 -4.07 -9.66
N GLN A 44 0.29 -2.76 -9.91
CA GLN A 44 1.42 -1.90 -10.20
C GLN A 44 2.42 -1.88 -9.04
N ALA A 45 1.94 -1.68 -7.81
CA ALA A 45 2.78 -1.67 -6.62
C ALA A 45 3.47 -3.03 -6.39
N ALA A 46 2.75 -4.14 -6.59
CA ALA A 46 3.30 -5.49 -6.50
C ALA A 46 4.44 -5.72 -7.51
N SER A 47 4.24 -5.30 -8.76
CA SER A 47 5.21 -5.51 -9.83
C SER A 47 6.41 -4.59 -9.74
N SER A 48 6.23 -3.32 -9.36
CA SER A 48 7.33 -2.35 -9.32
C SER A 48 8.04 -2.27 -7.98
N GLY A 49 7.44 -2.79 -6.90
CA GLY A 49 7.95 -2.64 -5.52
C GLY A 49 7.97 -1.18 -5.04
N LYS A 50 7.20 -0.30 -5.68
CA LYS A 50 7.13 1.14 -5.41
C LYS A 50 5.70 1.51 -5.07
N LEU A 51 5.51 2.61 -4.32
CA LEU A 51 4.17 3.11 -4.01
C LEU A 51 3.38 3.35 -5.32
N ALA A 52 2.11 2.94 -5.34
CA ALA A 52 1.16 3.25 -6.41
C ALA A 52 0.02 4.12 -5.85
N VAL A 53 -0.73 4.79 -6.73
CA VAL A 53 -1.76 5.74 -6.32
C VAL A 53 -3.06 5.50 -7.09
N CYS A 54 -4.19 5.55 -6.38
CA CYS A 54 -5.52 5.59 -6.97
C CYS A 54 -6.35 6.73 -6.36
N ALA A 55 -7.37 7.18 -7.08
CA ALA A 55 -8.27 8.24 -6.61
C ALA A 55 -9.73 7.95 -6.98
N GLY A 56 -10.66 8.44 -6.17
CA GLY A 56 -12.10 8.34 -6.41
C GLY A 56 -12.83 9.60 -5.95
N SER A 57 -13.96 9.93 -6.60
CA SER A 57 -14.77 11.11 -6.27
C SER A 57 -15.45 10.98 -4.91
N CYS A 58 -16.19 12.00 -4.47
CA CYS A 58 -16.96 11.95 -3.23
C CYS A 58 -18.04 10.86 -3.25
N GLY A 59 -18.46 10.44 -2.05
CA GLY A 59 -19.49 9.43 -1.84
C GLY A 59 -19.22 8.11 -2.56
N PRO A 60 -20.03 7.74 -3.56
CA PRO A 60 -19.92 6.45 -4.23
C PRO A 60 -18.58 6.24 -4.95
N GLY A 61 -17.94 7.30 -5.45
CA GLY A 61 -16.72 7.15 -6.26
C GLY A 61 -15.55 6.59 -5.45
N ASN A 62 -15.23 7.20 -4.31
CA ASN A 62 -14.22 6.64 -3.41
C ASN A 62 -14.71 5.34 -2.77
N LEU A 63 -16.00 5.19 -2.45
CA LEU A 63 -16.54 3.94 -1.89
C LEU A 63 -16.30 2.74 -2.82
N HIS A 64 -16.39 2.91 -4.14
CA HIS A 64 -16.07 1.86 -5.11
C HIS A 64 -14.60 1.39 -5.05
N LEU A 65 -13.68 2.14 -4.44
CA LEU A 65 -12.29 1.69 -4.24
C LEU A 65 -12.20 0.57 -3.19
N ILE A 66 -13.17 0.45 -2.27
CA ILE A 66 -12.99 -0.26 -1.00
C ILE A 66 -12.54 -1.70 -1.17
N ASN A 67 -13.16 -2.48 -2.07
CA ASN A 67 -12.81 -3.89 -2.27
C ASN A 67 -11.37 -4.05 -2.78
N GLY A 68 -10.97 -3.24 -3.76
CA GLY A 68 -9.60 -3.25 -4.27
C GLY A 68 -8.58 -2.77 -3.24
N LEU A 69 -8.95 -1.83 -2.35
CA LEU A 69 -8.09 -1.40 -1.25
C LEU A 69 -7.93 -2.48 -0.18
N TYR A 70 -8.97 -3.27 0.13
CA TYR A 70 -8.81 -4.46 0.96
C TYR A 70 -7.80 -5.43 0.34
N ASP A 71 -7.88 -5.71 -0.96
CA ASP A 71 -6.90 -6.55 -1.65
C ASP A 71 -5.48 -5.99 -1.53
N CYS A 72 -5.29 -4.70 -1.87
CA CYS A 72 -3.99 -4.03 -1.76
C CYS A 72 -3.41 -4.13 -0.35
N HIS A 73 -4.24 -3.89 0.67
CA HIS A 73 -3.81 -3.92 2.06
C HIS A 73 -3.47 -5.34 2.52
N ARG A 74 -4.30 -6.33 2.19
CA ARG A 74 -4.09 -7.74 2.57
C ARG A 74 -2.90 -8.37 1.84
N ASN A 75 -2.64 -7.95 0.61
CA ASN A 75 -1.47 -8.36 -0.17
C ASN A 75 -0.19 -7.62 0.21
N ARG A 76 -0.26 -6.69 1.18
CA ARG A 76 0.88 -5.92 1.69
C ARG A 76 1.62 -5.17 0.60
N VAL A 77 0.88 -4.49 -0.28
CA VAL A 77 1.46 -3.66 -1.35
C VAL A 77 1.26 -2.18 -1.03
N PRO A 78 2.28 -1.32 -1.26
CA PRO A 78 2.21 0.09 -0.90
C PRO A 78 1.29 0.84 -1.86
N VAL A 79 0.12 1.28 -1.38
CA VAL A 79 -0.85 2.05 -2.16
C VAL A 79 -1.32 3.27 -1.39
N LEU A 80 -1.35 4.43 -2.06
CA LEU A 80 -1.98 5.64 -1.56
C LEU A 80 -3.32 5.84 -2.27
N ALA A 81 -4.41 5.93 -1.51
CA ALA A 81 -5.72 6.27 -2.04
C ALA A 81 -6.07 7.73 -1.72
N ILE A 82 -6.45 8.50 -2.74
CA ILE A 82 -7.01 9.84 -2.58
C ILE A 82 -8.52 9.73 -2.69
N ALA A 83 -9.20 9.77 -1.54
CA ALA A 83 -10.65 9.78 -1.47
C ALA A 83 -11.13 11.24 -1.47
N ALA A 84 -11.56 11.76 -2.62
CA ALA A 84 -12.20 13.07 -2.64
C ALA A 84 -13.47 13.03 -1.79
N HIS A 85 -13.82 14.17 -1.20
CA HIS A 85 -14.94 14.27 -0.28
C HIS A 85 -15.84 15.45 -0.65
N ILE A 86 -17.04 15.47 -0.06
CA ILE A 86 -18.00 16.57 -0.23
C ILE A 86 -17.38 17.87 0.29
N PRO A 87 -17.91 19.05 -0.08
CA PRO A 87 -17.45 20.31 0.47
C PRO A 87 -17.50 20.30 2.00
N SER A 88 -16.46 20.83 2.64
CA SER A 88 -16.30 20.73 4.10
C SER A 88 -17.45 21.39 4.89
N SER A 89 -18.11 22.40 4.32
CA SER A 89 -19.26 23.10 4.89
C SER A 89 -20.52 22.23 5.02
N GLU A 90 -20.62 21.17 4.22
CA GLU A 90 -21.81 20.34 4.11
C GLU A 90 -21.73 19.05 4.95
N ILE A 91 -20.59 18.80 5.60
CA ILE A 91 -20.37 17.61 6.42
C ILE A 91 -21.28 17.66 7.67
N GLY A 92 -22.03 16.58 7.88
CA GLY A 92 -22.98 16.40 8.97
C GLY A 92 -24.39 16.94 8.67
N LEU A 93 -24.67 17.34 7.43
CA LEU A 93 -25.95 17.92 7.00
C LEU A 93 -26.80 16.98 6.13
N ASP A 94 -26.44 15.70 6.03
CA ASP A 94 -27.04 14.72 5.13
C ASP A 94 -26.99 15.19 3.66
N TYR A 95 -25.85 15.73 3.26
CA TYR A 95 -25.65 16.31 1.93
C TYR A 95 -25.67 15.22 0.84
N PHE A 96 -25.91 15.64 -0.40
CA PHE A 96 -25.87 14.74 -1.54
C PHE A 96 -24.50 14.06 -1.64
N GLN A 97 -24.50 12.72 -1.71
CA GLN A 97 -23.30 11.86 -1.74
C GLN A 97 -22.44 11.88 -0.47
N GLU A 98 -23.00 12.34 0.65
CA GLU A 98 -22.30 12.24 1.94
C GLU A 98 -22.07 10.78 2.34
N THR A 99 -20.84 10.52 2.77
CA THR A 99 -20.34 9.25 3.36
C THR A 99 -19.27 9.64 4.37
N TYR A 100 -18.69 8.69 5.10
CA TYR A 100 -17.59 8.96 6.03
C TYR A 100 -16.34 8.14 5.66
N PRO A 101 -15.60 8.51 4.59
CA PRO A 101 -14.43 7.77 4.12
C PRO A 101 -13.40 7.47 5.21
N GLN A 102 -13.23 8.41 6.15
CA GLN A 102 -12.32 8.28 7.28
C GLN A 102 -12.69 7.14 8.23
N GLU A 103 -13.95 6.73 8.26
CA GLU A 103 -14.44 5.57 9.02
C GLU A 103 -14.39 4.30 8.17
N LEU A 104 -14.86 4.40 6.92
CA LEU A 104 -14.98 3.27 5.99
C LEU A 104 -13.65 2.59 5.70
N PHE A 105 -12.56 3.36 5.53
CA PHE A 105 -11.26 2.82 5.15
C PHE A 105 -10.36 2.45 6.33
N LYS A 106 -10.85 2.51 7.58
CA LYS A 106 -10.04 2.19 8.77
C LYS A 106 -9.51 0.77 8.77
N GLU A 107 -10.31 -0.19 8.34
CA GLU A 107 -9.90 -1.61 8.38
C GLU A 107 -8.92 -1.97 7.24
N CYS A 108 -9.07 -1.33 6.08
CA CYS A 108 -8.25 -1.61 4.90
C CYS A 108 -7.08 -0.63 4.73
N SER A 109 -6.60 0.01 5.80
CA SER A 109 -5.47 0.95 5.73
C SER A 109 -4.67 1.01 7.04
N HIS A 110 -3.40 1.37 6.94
CA HIS A 110 -2.57 1.70 8.12
C HIS A 110 -2.73 3.15 8.57
N PHE A 111 -3.26 3.99 7.69
CA PHE A 111 -3.40 5.42 7.90
C PHE A 111 -4.61 5.88 7.10
N VAL A 112 -5.53 6.56 7.77
CA VAL A 112 -6.65 7.25 7.12
C VAL A 112 -6.91 8.54 7.89
N GLU A 113 -6.90 9.66 7.19
CA GLU A 113 -7.14 10.97 7.81
C GLU A 113 -7.93 11.89 6.87
N LEU A 114 -8.79 12.72 7.47
CA LEU A 114 -9.49 13.82 6.80
C LEU A 114 -8.65 15.09 6.85
N VAL A 115 -8.39 15.66 5.69
CA VAL A 115 -7.73 16.96 5.56
C VAL A 115 -8.81 18.04 5.62
N SER A 116 -9.02 18.61 6.82
CA SER A 116 -10.00 19.68 7.03
C SER A 116 -9.41 21.08 6.87
N ASN A 117 -8.07 21.20 6.92
CA ASN A 117 -7.35 22.46 6.73
C ASN A 117 -6.21 22.26 5.72
N PRO A 118 -6.06 23.13 4.70
CA PRO A 118 -4.98 23.05 3.70
C PRO A 118 -3.57 22.97 4.29
N GLU A 119 -3.33 23.64 5.44
CA GLU A 119 -2.07 23.62 6.19
C GLU A 119 -1.66 22.21 6.64
N GLN A 120 -2.63 21.29 6.78
CA GLN A 120 -2.36 19.91 7.18
C GLN A 120 -1.82 19.06 6.03
N PHE A 121 -2.13 19.44 4.78
CA PHE A 121 -1.94 18.58 3.63
C PHE A 121 -0.49 18.11 3.44
N PRO A 122 0.56 18.97 3.52
CA PRO A 122 1.93 18.51 3.36
C PRO A 122 2.33 17.42 4.37
N ARG A 123 1.91 17.57 5.63
CA ARG A 123 2.23 16.63 6.70
C ARG A 123 1.40 15.36 6.63
N VAL A 124 0.13 15.46 6.27
CA VAL A 124 -0.76 14.30 6.07
C VAL A 124 -0.27 13.47 4.90
N LEU A 125 0.10 14.11 3.78
CA LEU A 125 0.67 13.44 2.61
C LEU A 125 1.96 12.69 2.95
N GLU A 126 2.90 13.35 3.63
CA GLU A 126 4.16 12.71 4.04
C GLU A 126 3.89 11.49 4.93
N ARG A 127 3.03 11.63 5.95
CA ARG A 127 2.68 10.53 6.86
C ARG A 127 1.99 9.39 6.13
N ALA A 128 1.04 9.67 5.25
CA ALA A 128 0.33 8.66 4.47
C ALA A 128 1.28 7.88 3.56
N MET A 129 2.11 8.58 2.77
CA MET A 129 3.10 7.94 1.90
C MET A 129 4.10 7.09 2.71
N ARG A 130 4.60 7.61 3.83
CA ARG A 130 5.54 6.90 4.68
C ARG A 130 4.91 5.68 5.35
N ALA A 131 3.65 5.76 5.76
CA ALA A 131 2.91 4.62 6.31
C ALA A 131 2.71 3.52 5.25
N ALA A 132 2.21 3.89 4.06
CA ALA A 132 1.99 2.95 2.96
C ALA A 132 3.29 2.22 2.56
N ILE A 133 4.41 2.94 2.47
CA ILE A 133 5.71 2.37 2.09
C ILE A 133 6.33 1.54 3.22
N SER A 134 6.42 2.07 4.43
CA SER A 134 7.17 1.40 5.51
C SER A 134 6.44 0.21 6.11
N GLN A 135 5.11 0.29 6.21
CA GLN A 135 4.28 -0.81 6.77
C GLN A 135 3.79 -1.76 5.68
N LYS A 136 4.06 -1.44 4.40
CA LYS A 136 3.62 -2.21 3.21
C LYS A 136 2.11 -2.44 3.21
N GLY A 137 1.37 -1.39 2.86
CA GLY A 137 -0.08 -1.50 2.74
C GLY A 137 -0.70 -0.20 2.22
N VAL A 138 -2.00 -0.07 2.46
CA VAL A 138 -2.77 1.11 2.03
C VAL A 138 -2.66 2.25 3.05
N ALA A 139 -2.56 3.48 2.54
CA ALA A 139 -2.89 4.70 3.26
C ALA A 139 -3.95 5.48 2.47
N VAL A 140 -4.86 6.15 3.17
CA VAL A 140 -5.95 6.93 2.57
C VAL A 140 -5.88 8.38 3.04
N ILE A 141 -5.99 9.30 2.09
CA ILE A 141 -6.18 10.73 2.36
C ILE A 141 -7.59 11.09 1.92
N VAL A 142 -8.40 11.57 2.86
CA VAL A 142 -9.74 12.07 2.58
C VAL A 142 -9.64 13.58 2.38
N LEU A 143 -10.00 14.06 1.19
CA LEU A 143 -9.78 15.45 0.77
C LEU A 143 -11.08 16.09 0.26
N PRO A 144 -11.71 16.99 1.05
CA PRO A 144 -12.82 17.81 0.58
C PRO A 144 -12.46 18.63 -0.65
N GLY A 145 -13.40 18.74 -1.61
CA GLY A 145 -13.14 19.43 -2.88
C GLY A 145 -12.81 20.92 -2.72
N ASP A 146 -13.44 21.60 -1.76
CA ASP A 146 -13.16 23.01 -1.41
C ASP A 146 -11.76 23.19 -0.81
N VAL A 147 -11.32 22.27 0.04
CA VAL A 147 -9.94 22.23 0.57
C VAL A 147 -8.95 21.97 -0.56
N ALA A 148 -9.27 21.06 -1.50
CA ALA A 148 -8.41 20.75 -2.65
C ALA A 148 -8.19 21.94 -3.60
N LEU A 149 -9.16 22.88 -3.66
CA LEU A 149 -9.12 24.07 -4.52
C LEU A 149 -8.54 25.31 -3.82
N SER A 150 -8.34 25.25 -2.51
CA SER A 150 -7.77 26.35 -1.74
C SER A 150 -6.27 26.53 -2.00
N GLU A 151 -5.73 27.68 -1.59
CA GLU A 151 -4.30 27.94 -1.71
C GLU A 151 -3.48 26.95 -0.85
N SER A 152 -2.47 26.36 -1.46
CA SER A 152 -1.53 25.49 -0.76
C SER A 152 -0.62 26.31 0.15
N PRO A 153 -0.27 25.81 1.35
CA PRO A 153 0.69 26.49 2.21
C PRO A 153 2.04 26.65 1.51
N ASP A 154 2.76 27.75 1.80
CA ASP A 154 4.10 28.04 1.28
C ASP A 154 5.19 27.21 2.00
N VAL A 155 5.01 25.89 1.97
CA VAL A 155 5.91 24.91 2.55
C VAL A 155 6.22 23.88 1.49
N ALA A 156 7.44 23.93 0.95
CA ALA A 156 7.91 22.94 0.00
C ALA A 156 7.95 21.54 0.66
N ALA A 157 7.06 20.65 0.23
CA ALA A 157 7.10 19.25 0.63
C ALA A 157 8.42 18.62 0.12
N LYS A 158 9.29 18.21 1.04
CA LYS A 158 10.51 17.47 0.70
C LYS A 158 10.29 15.99 0.97
N TRP A 159 10.24 15.19 -0.09
CA TRP A 159 10.26 13.74 0.03
C TRP A 159 11.69 13.23 0.18
N ILE A 160 11.99 12.63 1.33
CA ILE A 160 13.24 11.90 1.55
C ILE A 160 12.93 10.42 1.45
N GLU A 161 13.46 9.77 0.42
CA GLU A 161 13.32 8.33 0.25
C GLU A 161 14.06 7.62 1.39
N ALA A 162 13.30 6.92 2.23
CA ALA A 162 13.86 6.23 3.38
C ALA A 162 14.34 4.83 2.95
N THR A 163 15.60 4.52 3.24
CA THR A 163 16.12 3.15 3.12
C THR A 163 15.45 2.29 4.21
N PRO A 164 14.88 1.12 3.87
CA PRO A 164 14.35 0.20 4.87
C PRO A 164 15.44 -0.17 5.88
N PRO A 165 15.15 -0.18 7.20
CA PRO A 165 16.13 -0.62 8.18
C PRO A 165 16.39 -2.11 8.03
N ALA A 166 17.62 -2.54 8.27
CA ALA A 166 17.93 -3.94 8.47
C ALA A 166 17.38 -4.37 9.84
N VAL A 167 16.35 -5.21 9.83
CA VAL A 167 15.79 -5.81 11.06
C VAL A 167 16.36 -7.20 11.20
N VAL A 168 17.24 -7.39 12.18
CA VAL A 168 17.85 -8.68 12.51
C VAL A 168 17.57 -9.03 13.98
N PRO A 169 17.31 -10.31 14.33
CA PRO A 169 17.20 -10.74 15.72
C PRO A 169 18.50 -10.53 16.51
N ALA A 170 18.42 -10.49 17.83
CA ALA A 170 19.60 -10.41 18.69
C ALA A 170 20.41 -11.73 18.65
N ASP A 171 21.72 -11.64 18.85
CA ASP A 171 22.62 -12.82 18.77
C ASP A 171 22.21 -13.96 19.71
N ASN A 172 21.71 -13.64 20.90
CA ASN A 172 21.23 -14.64 21.86
C ASN A 172 19.96 -15.37 21.37
N ASP A 173 19.08 -14.68 20.66
CA ASP A 173 17.87 -15.28 20.09
C ASP A 173 18.24 -16.19 18.91
N LEU A 174 19.22 -15.78 18.10
CA LEU A 174 19.76 -16.58 17.01
C LEU A 174 20.42 -17.86 17.54
N GLN A 175 21.23 -17.77 18.60
CA GLN A 175 21.85 -18.93 19.22
C GLN A 175 20.80 -19.88 19.80
N SER A 176 19.80 -19.35 20.51
CA SER A 176 18.71 -20.16 21.07
C SER A 176 17.92 -20.91 19.99
N MET A 177 17.68 -20.28 18.84
CA MET A 177 17.04 -20.92 17.69
C MET A 177 17.94 -22.00 17.08
N ALA A 178 19.25 -21.75 16.96
CA ALA A 178 20.20 -22.73 16.44
C ALA A 178 20.27 -23.98 17.32
N ASP A 179 20.33 -23.81 18.65
CA ASP A 179 20.33 -24.93 19.60
C ASP A 179 19.04 -25.75 19.50
N MET A 180 17.88 -25.08 19.43
CA MET A 180 16.58 -25.74 19.23
C MET A 180 16.52 -26.55 17.94
N LEU A 181 17.07 -26.02 16.84
CA LEU A 181 17.14 -26.71 15.55
C LEU A 181 18.08 -27.92 15.60
N ASN A 182 19.23 -27.81 16.27
CA ASN A 182 20.20 -28.89 16.43
C ASN A 182 19.66 -30.07 17.26
N ASP A 183 18.84 -29.79 18.28
CA ASP A 183 18.21 -30.81 19.13
C ASP A 183 16.99 -31.47 18.48
N SER A 184 16.48 -30.90 17.38
CA SER A 184 15.28 -31.36 16.70
C SER A 184 15.56 -32.52 15.73
N LYS A 185 14.74 -33.57 15.82
CA LYS A 185 14.90 -34.77 14.97
C LYS A 185 14.23 -34.68 13.60
N ALA A 186 13.28 -33.77 13.44
CA ALA A 186 12.51 -33.58 12.22
C ALA A 186 12.12 -32.11 12.09
N VAL A 187 12.82 -31.38 11.24
CA VAL A 187 12.56 -29.97 10.95
C VAL A 187 11.90 -29.84 9.59
N THR A 188 10.95 -28.92 9.45
CA THR A 188 10.32 -28.59 8.16
C THR A 188 10.24 -27.08 8.03
N LEU A 189 10.63 -26.55 6.87
CA LEU A 189 10.62 -25.11 6.61
C LEU A 189 9.34 -24.75 5.84
N LEU A 190 8.51 -23.88 6.42
CA LEU A 190 7.36 -23.28 5.74
C LEU A 190 7.71 -21.84 5.35
N CYS A 191 8.04 -21.64 4.07
CA CYS A 191 8.54 -20.36 3.56
C CYS A 191 7.43 -19.56 2.88
N GLY A 192 7.01 -18.45 3.51
CA GLY A 192 6.02 -17.52 2.97
C GLY A 192 6.62 -16.43 2.07
N ALA A 193 5.78 -15.49 1.60
CA ALA A 193 6.23 -14.37 0.76
C ALA A 193 7.27 -13.44 1.43
N GLY A 194 7.37 -13.49 2.77
CA GLY A 194 8.41 -12.77 3.53
C GLY A 194 9.84 -13.24 3.23
N CYS A 195 9.98 -14.39 2.57
CA CYS A 195 11.26 -14.94 2.12
C CYS A 195 11.81 -14.28 0.85
N ALA A 196 11.10 -13.30 0.26
CA ALA A 196 11.52 -12.64 -0.97
C ALA A 196 12.89 -11.96 -0.84
N GLY A 197 13.77 -12.28 -1.79
CA GLY A 197 15.16 -11.81 -1.80
C GLY A 197 16.13 -12.63 -0.94
N ALA A 198 15.65 -13.64 -0.20
CA ALA A 198 16.47 -14.48 0.69
C ALA A 198 16.68 -15.92 0.16
N HIS A 199 16.65 -16.11 -1.17
CA HIS A 199 16.65 -17.42 -1.81
C HIS A 199 17.86 -18.28 -1.41
N GLU A 200 19.07 -17.72 -1.53
CA GLU A 200 20.32 -18.44 -1.24
C GLU A 200 20.41 -18.82 0.24
N GLN A 201 20.00 -17.93 1.13
CA GLN A 201 20.05 -18.14 2.58
C GLN A 201 19.09 -19.25 3.02
N ILE A 202 17.90 -19.30 2.42
CA ILE A 202 16.89 -20.32 2.72
C ILE A 202 17.34 -21.69 2.24
N LEU A 203 17.91 -21.78 1.04
CA LEU A 203 18.46 -23.04 0.53
C LEU A 203 19.63 -23.53 1.38
N ALA A 204 20.55 -22.63 1.75
CA ALA A 204 21.66 -22.99 2.63
C ALA A 204 21.16 -23.52 3.99
N LEU A 205 20.11 -22.92 4.55
CA LEU A 205 19.49 -23.39 5.79
C LEU A 205 18.81 -24.77 5.62
N ALA A 206 18.07 -24.95 4.53
CA ALA A 206 17.40 -26.21 4.22
C ALA A 206 18.42 -27.36 4.04
N ASP A 207 19.49 -27.11 3.29
CA ASP A 207 20.58 -28.06 3.06
C ASP A 207 21.32 -28.41 4.36
N THR A 208 21.59 -27.41 5.20
CA THR A 208 22.27 -27.62 6.49
C THR A 208 21.44 -28.48 7.44
N LEU A 209 20.12 -28.28 7.46
CA LEU A 209 19.21 -29.01 8.35
C LEU A 209 18.71 -30.34 7.74
N GLY A 210 18.94 -30.56 6.45
CA GLY A 210 18.29 -31.66 5.71
C GLY A 210 16.76 -31.55 5.72
N ALA A 211 16.22 -30.34 5.82
CA ALA A 211 14.80 -30.11 6.07
C ALA A 211 14.01 -29.96 4.76
N PRO A 212 12.86 -30.63 4.59
CA PRO A 212 11.95 -30.36 3.48
C PRO A 212 11.41 -28.93 3.56
N LEU A 213 11.24 -28.31 2.39
CA LEU A 213 10.74 -26.95 2.23
C LEU A 213 9.36 -26.96 1.56
N PHE A 214 8.41 -26.27 2.19
CA PHE A 214 7.05 -26.07 1.67
C PHE A 214 6.78 -24.58 1.46
N MET A 215 6.10 -24.24 0.36
CA MET A 215 5.66 -22.89 0.06
C MET A 215 4.15 -22.84 -0.13
N PRO A 216 3.42 -21.97 0.59
CA PRO A 216 2.04 -21.69 0.28
C PRO A 216 1.93 -20.91 -1.04
N TYR A 217 0.76 -20.96 -1.67
CA TYR A 217 0.51 -20.39 -3.01
C TYR A 217 1.03 -18.96 -3.21
N VAL A 218 0.83 -18.08 -2.22
CA VAL A 218 1.25 -16.67 -2.25
C VAL A 218 2.77 -16.49 -2.33
N ALA A 219 3.55 -17.50 -1.93
CA ALA A 219 5.01 -17.50 -1.96
C ALA A 219 5.59 -18.23 -3.18
N SER A 220 4.76 -18.79 -4.06
CA SER A 220 5.22 -19.63 -5.17
C SER A 220 6.14 -18.91 -6.18
N SER A 221 6.03 -17.60 -6.30
CA SER A 221 6.91 -16.75 -7.13
C SER A 221 8.21 -16.33 -6.41
N THR A 222 8.37 -16.65 -5.13
CA THR A 222 9.43 -16.12 -4.25
C THR A 222 10.74 -16.91 -4.34
N LEU A 223 10.64 -18.22 -4.59
CA LEU A 223 11.78 -19.09 -4.88
C LEU A 223 11.49 -19.72 -6.24
N ASN A 224 12.40 -19.55 -7.21
CA ASN A 224 12.26 -20.16 -8.52
C ASN A 224 12.07 -21.68 -8.33
N THR A 225 10.92 -22.23 -8.71
CA THR A 225 10.47 -23.61 -8.38
C THR A 225 11.29 -24.74 -9.01
N THR A 226 12.49 -24.45 -9.51
CA THR A 226 13.45 -25.43 -10.02
C THR A 226 14.21 -26.16 -8.92
N THR A 227 14.03 -25.81 -7.65
CA THR A 227 14.58 -26.54 -6.52
C THR A 227 13.77 -27.80 -6.26
N ARG A 228 14.28 -28.91 -6.84
CA ARG A 228 13.93 -30.33 -6.63
C ARG A 228 12.77 -30.57 -5.65
N SER A 229 11.59 -30.86 -6.19
CA SER A 229 10.64 -31.73 -5.49
C SER A 229 11.28 -33.12 -5.36
N THR A 230 12.01 -33.38 -4.29
CA THR A 230 12.32 -34.76 -3.92
C THR A 230 11.00 -35.39 -3.45
N SER A 231 10.45 -36.21 -4.33
CA SER A 231 9.39 -37.18 -4.04
C SER A 231 9.72 -37.93 -2.75
N ALA A 232 8.75 -37.93 -1.83
CA ALA A 232 8.65 -38.93 -0.76
C ALA A 232 8.52 -40.34 -1.36
#